data_AF-A0A3A0AKG4-F1
#
_entry.id   AF-A0A3A0AKG4-F1
#
_cell.length_a   1.000
_cell.length_b   1.000
_cell.length_c   1.000
_cell.angle_alpha   90.00
_cell.angle_beta   90.00
_cell.angle_gamma   90.00
#
_symmetry.space_group_name_H-M   'P 1'
#
loop_
_entity.id
_entity.type
_entity.pdbx_description
1 polymer ?
#
loop_
_entity_poly.entity_id
_entity_poly.type
_entity_poly.pdbx_seq_one_letter_code
_entity_poly.pdbx_strand_id
1 'polypeptide(L)' 'MPKLPILRPGQVVQALERAGFVQMRQRGSHLRLKRGNLAVTVPIHPGDLSVNVL' A
#
# COMPACT_ATOMS: atom_id res chain seq x y z
N MET A 1 -15.71 12.88 12.97
CA MET A 1 -15.18 11.76 12.17
C MET A 1 -13.90 11.28 12.83
N PRO A 2 -13.69 9.96 13.02
CA PRO A 2 -12.42 9.47 13.57
C PRO A 2 -11.26 9.89 12.64
N LYS A 3 -10.13 10.29 13.23
CA LYS A 3 -8.92 10.57 12.45
C LYS A 3 -8.46 9.27 11.77
N LEU A 4 -8.24 9.33 10.47
CA LEU A 4 -7.64 8.21 9.72
C LEU A 4 -6.28 7.87 10.35
N PRO A 5 -6.00 6.59 10.59
CA PRO A 5 -4.73 6.18 11.15
C PRO A 5 -3.61 6.52 10.18
N ILE A 6 -2.51 7.04 10.71
CA ILE A 6 -1.27 7.19 9.95
C ILE A 6 -0.68 5.79 9.81
N LEU A 7 -0.57 5.28 8.58
CA LEU A 7 -0.08 3.93 8.30
C LEU A 7 1.32 3.98 7.68
N ARG A 8 2.20 3.09 8.13
CA ARG A 8 3.47 2.86 7.46
C ARG A 8 3.22 2.09 6.16
N PRO A 9 3.98 2.36 5.08
CA PRO A 9 3.84 1.62 3.82
C PRO A 9 3.86 0.10 3.99
N GLY A 10 4.74 -0.42 4.85
CA GLY A 10 4.82 -1.86 5.15
C GLY A 10 3.53 -2.43 5.77
N GLN A 11 2.81 -1.66 6.59
CA GLN A 11 1.54 -2.10 7.17
C GLN A 11 0.45 -2.20 6.10
N VAL A 12 0.43 -1.27 5.15
CA VAL A 12 -0.51 -1.30 4.01
C VAL A 12 -0.21 -2.50 3.11
N VAL A 13 1.07 -2.74 2.79
CA VAL A 13 1.49 -3.90 2.00
C VAL A 13 1.06 -5.21 2.66
N GLN A 14 1.36 -5.38 3.96
CA GLN A 14 0.95 -6.58 4.71
C GLN A 14 -0.57 -6.76 4.80
N ALA A 15 -1.34 -5.67 4.89
CA ALA A 15 -2.79 -5.74 4.88
C ALA A 15 -3.33 -6.17 3.50
N LEU A 16 -2.76 -5.65 2.42
CA LEU A 16 -3.11 -6.03 1.05
C LEU A 16 -2.74 -7.50 0.78
N GLU A 17 -1.58 -7.97 1.22
CA GLU A 17 -1.18 -9.37 1.11
C GLU A 17 -2.14 -10.31 1.85
N ARG A 18 -2.53 -9.97 3.09
CA ARG A 18 -3.56 -10.70 3.84
C ARG A 18 -4.93 -10.69 3.15
N ALA A 19 -5.23 -9.63 2.40
CA ALA A 19 -6.44 -9.54 1.58
C ALA A 19 -6.33 -10.28 0.23
N GLY A 20 -5.21 -10.98 -0.03
CA GLY A 20 -5.00 -11.78 -1.23
C GLY A 20 -4.40 -11.02 -2.42
N PHE A 21 -3.83 -9.83 -2.20
CA PHE A 21 -3.03 -9.17 -3.22
C PHE A 21 -1.61 -9.74 -3.25
N VAL A 22 -1.04 -9.83 -4.43
CA VAL A 22 0.34 -10.29 -4.64
C VAL A 22 1.17 -9.15 -5.19
N GLN A 23 2.39 -8.98 -4.68
CA GLN A 23 3.35 -8.01 -5.20
C GLN A 23 3.72 -8.36 -6.65
N MET A 24 3.59 -7.41 -7.56
CA MET A 24 3.84 -7.64 -9.00
C MET A 24 5.17 -7.06 -9.45
N ARG A 25 5.40 -5.76 -9.18
CA ARG A 25 6.63 -5.06 -9.54
C ARG A 25 6.80 -3.82 -8.68
N GLN A 26 8.04 -3.41 -8.51
CA GLN A 26 8.39 -2.12 -7.95
C GLN A 26 9.18 -1.29 -8.98
N ARG A 27 8.81 -0.02 -9.15
CA ARG A 27 9.60 0.94 -9.93
C ARG A 27 9.89 2.15 -9.07
N GLY A 28 11.16 2.35 -8.70
CA GLY A 28 11.53 3.33 -7.69
C GLY A 28 10.83 3.03 -6.36
N SER A 29 10.23 4.04 -5.74
CA SER A 29 9.46 3.91 -4.50
C SER A 29 8.03 3.40 -4.71
N HIS A 30 7.58 3.02 -5.91
CA HIS A 30 6.19 2.61 -6.13
C HIS A 30 6.08 1.10 -6.28
N LEU A 31 5.51 0.44 -5.28
CA LEU A 31 5.21 -0.99 -5.30
C LEU A 31 3.80 -1.21 -5.84
N ARG A 32 3.66 -2.05 -6.86
CA ARG A 32 2.36 -2.42 -7.40
C ARG A 32 1.97 -3.83 -6.95
N LEU A 33 0.78 -3.97 -6.37
CA LEU A 33 0.17 -5.25 -6.00
C LEU A 33 -1.08 -5.52 -6.84
N LYS A 34 -1.45 -6.79 -7.01
CA LYS A 34 -2.61 -7.22 -7.83
C LYS A 34 -3.40 -8.35 -7.17
N ARG A 35 -4.72 -8.35 -7.34
CA ARG A 35 -5.64 -9.43 -6.96
C ARG A 35 -6.71 -9.58 -8.06
N GLY A 36 -6.66 -10.65 -8.85
CA GLY A 36 -7.55 -10.81 -10.00
C GLY A 36 -7.44 -9.62 -10.96
N ASN A 37 -8.54 -8.91 -11.20
CA ASN A 37 -8.54 -7.71 -12.05
C ASN A 37 -8.24 -6.40 -11.29
N LEU A 38 -8.04 -6.45 -9.97
CA LEU A 38 -7.73 -5.29 -9.14
C LEU A 38 -6.22 -5.07 -9.05
N ALA A 39 -5.78 -3.81 -9.09
CA ALA A 39 -4.39 -3.43 -8.86
C ALA A 39 -4.29 -2.18 -7.98
N VAL A 40 -3.32 -2.18 -7.07
CA VAL A 40 -3.05 -1.09 -6.13
C VAL A 40 -1.57 -0.72 -6.22
N THR A 41 -1.26 0.57 -6.17
CA THR A 41 0.11 1.07 -6.08
C THR A 41 0.30 1.67 -4.69
N VAL A 42 1.29 1.17 -3.94
CA VAL A 42 1.68 1.67 -2.63
C VAL A 42 3.02 2.41 -2.75
N PRO A 43 3.11 3.69 -2.33
CA PRO A 43 4.39 4.36 -2.22
C PRO A 43 5.16 3.84 -1.00
N ILE A 44 6.37 3.35 -1.25
CA ILE A 44 7.33 2.79 -0.31
C ILE A 44 8.43 3.84 -0.08
N HIS A 45 8.16 4.78 0.80
CA HIS A 45 9.16 5.68 1.37
C HIS A 45 9.34 5.37 2.87
N PRO A 46 10.52 5.67 3.47
CA PRO A 46 10.78 5.36 4.87
C PRO A 46 9.88 6.11 5.88
N GLY A 47 9.14 7.13 5.44
CA GLY A 47 8.16 7.85 6.26
C GLY A 47 6.74 7.25 6.20
N ASP A 48 5.85 7.84 6.98
CA ASP A 48 4.44 7.46 7.03
C ASP A 48 3.69 7.86 5.75
N LEU A 49 2.69 7.05 5.36
CA LEU A 49 1.77 7.45 4.30
C LEU A 49 0.89 8.58 4.82
N SER A 50 0.87 9.70 4.08
CA SER A 50 -0.02 10.80 4.39
C SER A 50 -1.47 10.38 4.15
N VAL A 51 -2.39 11.00 4.91
CA VAL A 51 -3.83 10.72 4.82
C VAL A 51 -4.38 10.90 3.40
N ASN A 52 -3.75 11.74 2.58
CA ASN A 52 -4.17 11.98 1.19
C ASN A 52 -3.84 10.83 0.22
N VAL A 53 -3.05 9.85 0.65
CA VAL A 53 -2.62 8.70 -0.16
C VAL A 53 -3.42 7.43 0.19
N LEU A 54 -4.11 7.42 1.35
CA LEU A 54 -5.01 6.36 1.79
C LEU A 54 -6.44 6.63 1.30
#